data_AF-A0A1V4SZX4-F1
#
_entry.id   AF-A0A1V4SZX4-F1
#
_cell.length_a   1.000
_cell.length_b   1.000
_cell.length_c   1.000
_cell.angle_alpha   90.00
_cell.angle_beta   90.00
_cell.angle_gamma   90.00
#
_symmetry.space_group_name_H-M   'P 1'
#
loop_
_entity.id
_entity.type
_entity.pdbx_description
1 polymer ?
#
loop_
_entity_poly.entity_id
_entity_poly.type
_entity_poly.pdbx_seq_one_letter_code
_entity_poly.pdbx_strand_id
1 'polypeptide(L)'
;MIPELRTIVKNNGVQLVQGAQKRSPVDTGALRRSIRLSLENGNLKAVVKTNVPYAKFVEYGTIRQKAQPYMRPSFRVQKAKFIRDIKNAIGVKKKGG
;
A
#
# COMPACT_ATOMS: atom_id res chain seq x y z
N MET A 1 -15.42 -13.98 10.13
CA MET A 1 -14.59 -12.94 10.78
C MET A 1 -13.16 -12.99 10.28
N ILE A 2 -12.40 -14.06 10.53
CA ILE A 2 -10.99 -14.17 10.05
C ILE A 2 -10.86 -14.14 8.51
N PRO A 3 -11.71 -14.84 7.72
CA PRO A 3 -11.60 -14.79 6.25
C PRO A 3 -11.86 -13.39 5.68
N GLU A 4 -12.83 -12.68 6.23
CA GLU A 4 -13.18 -11.31 5.84
C GLU A 4 -12.04 -10.33 6.11
N LEU A 5 -11.41 -10.41 7.29
CA LEU A 5 -10.25 -9.58 7.62
C LEU A 5 -9.07 -9.81 6.67
N ARG A 6 -8.81 -11.07 6.29
CA ARG A 6 -7.77 -11.41 5.28
C ARG A 6 -8.08 -10.77 3.94
N THR A 7 -9.35 -10.78 3.52
CA THR A 7 -9.79 -10.12 2.28
C THR A 7 -9.58 -8.61 2.36
N ILE A 8 -9.93 -7.97 3.47
CA ILE A 8 -9.71 -6.53 3.69
C ILE A 8 -8.23 -6.18 3.61
N VAL A 9 -7.36 -6.93 4.29
CA VAL A 9 -5.90 -6.74 4.26
C VAL A 9 -5.36 -6.88 2.83
N LYS A 10 -5.74 -7.96 2.12
CA LYS A 10 -5.31 -8.19 0.73
C LYS A 10 -5.75 -7.07 -0.19
N ASN A 11 -7.02 -6.69 -0.17
CA ASN A 11 -7.58 -5.67 -1.05
C ASN A 11 -6.95 -4.30 -0.79
N ASN A 12 -6.74 -3.94 0.49
CA ASN A 12 -6.05 -2.72 0.85
C ASN A 12 -4.59 -2.73 0.37
N GLY A 13 -3.89 -3.86 0.49
CA GLY A 13 -2.54 -4.04 -0.05
C GLY A 13 -2.47 -3.87 -1.57
N VAL A 14 -3.42 -4.44 -2.31
CA VAL A 14 -3.51 -4.28 -3.78
C VAL A 14 -3.76 -2.83 -4.17
N GLN A 15 -4.68 -2.14 -3.50
CA GLN A 15 -4.96 -0.74 -3.74
C GLN A 15 -3.77 0.16 -3.41
N LEU A 16 -2.99 -0.18 -2.37
CA LEU A 16 -1.74 0.51 -2.07
C LEU A 16 -0.72 0.36 -3.20
N VAL A 17 -0.54 -0.84 -3.75
CA VAL A 17 0.31 -1.07 -4.94
C VAL A 17 -0.15 -0.20 -6.11
N GLN A 18 -1.45 -0.22 -6.44
CA GLN A 18 -2.00 0.57 -7.54
C GLN A 18 -1.80 2.08 -7.34
N GLY A 19 -2.05 2.56 -6.12
CA GLY A 19 -1.82 3.97 -5.75
C GLY A 19 -0.35 4.37 -5.91
N ALA A 20 0.57 3.53 -5.43
CA ALA A 20 2.00 3.78 -5.55
C ALA A 20 2.45 3.77 -7.01
N GLN A 21 2.00 2.79 -7.80
CA GLN A 21 2.29 2.68 -9.22
C GLN A 21 1.77 3.86 -10.04
N LYS A 22 0.58 4.39 -9.71
CA LYS A 22 0.00 5.57 -10.38
C LYS A 22 0.79 6.84 -10.11
N ARG A 23 1.40 6.95 -8.91
CA ARG A 23 2.21 8.10 -8.51
C ARG A 23 3.69 7.98 -8.89
N SER A 24 4.14 6.78 -9.24
CA SER A 24 5.53 6.59 -9.65
C SER A 24 5.82 7.38 -10.91
N PRO A 25 6.95 8.11 -10.96
CA PRO A 25 7.38 8.75 -12.19
C PRO A 25 7.58 7.69 -13.29
N VAL A 26 7.18 8.04 -14.50
CA VAL A 26 7.29 7.16 -15.67
C VAL A 26 8.47 7.64 -16.47
N ASP A 27 9.61 6.99 -16.21
CA ASP A 27 10.81 7.13 -17.02
C ASP A 27 10.91 5.90 -17.95
N THR A 28 11.54 4.82 -17.49
CA THR A 28 11.51 3.48 -18.14
C THR A 28 10.36 2.57 -17.65
N GLY A 29 9.62 3.04 -16.63
CA GLY A 29 8.60 2.26 -15.91
C GLY A 29 9.13 1.15 -15.00
N ALA A 30 10.46 0.98 -14.87
CA ALA A 30 11.07 -0.05 -14.03
C ALA A 30 10.66 0.10 -12.54
N LEU A 31 10.70 1.33 -12.01
CA LEU A 31 10.24 1.62 -10.65
C LEU A 31 8.77 1.21 -10.46
N ARG A 32 7.88 1.61 -11.36
CA ARG A 32 6.45 1.26 -11.30
C ARG A 32 6.25 -0.26 -11.27
N ARG A 33 6.91 -1.01 -12.16
CA ARG A 33 6.79 -2.48 -12.24
C ARG A 33 7.42 -3.22 -11.05
N SER A 34 8.38 -2.60 -10.37
CA SER A 34 9.07 -3.18 -9.21
C SER A 34 8.25 -3.21 -7.93
N ILE A 35 7.14 -2.45 -7.87
CA ILE A 35 6.30 -2.34 -6.68
C ILE A 35 5.45 -3.59 -6.53
N ARG A 36 5.65 -4.34 -5.44
CA ARG A 36 5.02 -5.64 -5.18
C ARG A 36 4.40 -5.70 -3.80
N LEU A 37 3.33 -6.49 -3.70
CA LEU A 37 2.66 -6.85 -2.47
C LEU A 37 3.18 -8.21 -1.97
N SER A 38 3.48 -8.30 -0.68
CA SER A 38 3.67 -9.53 0.07
C SER A 38 2.60 -9.63 1.14
N LEU A 39 2.03 -10.82 1.33
CA LEU A 39 1.12 -11.12 2.42
C LEU A 39 1.86 -11.95 3.46
N GLU A 40 1.88 -11.46 4.70
CA GLU A 40 2.58 -12.05 5.83
C GLU A 40 1.58 -12.37 6.96
N ASN A 41 2.03 -13.09 7.99
CA ASN A 41 1.22 -13.44 9.18
C ASN A 41 -0.12 -14.10 8.83
N GLY A 42 -0.12 -15.11 7.95
CA GLY A 42 -1.35 -15.79 7.54
C GLY A 42 -2.36 -14.86 6.85
N ASN A 43 -1.85 -13.95 5.99
CA ASN A 43 -2.60 -12.94 5.25
C ASN A 43 -3.26 -11.84 6.12
N LEU A 44 -2.78 -11.64 7.34
CA LEU A 44 -3.22 -10.56 8.23
C LEU A 44 -2.31 -9.32 8.17
N LYS A 45 -1.24 -9.38 7.38
CA LYS A 45 -0.33 -8.26 7.14
C LYS A 45 -0.05 -8.12 5.65
N ALA A 46 -0.27 -6.93 5.10
CA ALA A 46 0.09 -6.57 3.74
C ALA A 46 1.35 -5.68 3.75
N VAL A 47 2.40 -6.11 3.08
CA VAL A 47 3.67 -5.39 2.95
C VAL A 47 3.88 -5.01 1.50
N VAL A 48 3.96 -3.72 1.20
CA VAL A 48 4.23 -3.21 -0.13
C VAL A 48 5.64 -2.64 -0.19
N LYS A 49 6.47 -3.18 -1.08
CA LYS A 49 7.89 -2.83 -1.25
C LYS A 49 8.26 -2.75 -2.72
N THR A 50 9.43 -2.19 -2.96
CA THR A 50 10.12 -2.22 -4.26
C THR A 50 11.50 -2.84 -4.06
N ASN A 51 12.03 -3.50 -5.09
CA ASN A 51 13.36 -4.08 -5.09
C ASN A 51 14.39 -3.24 -5.90
N VAL A 52 14.04 -2.05 -6.39
CA VAL A 52 15.02 -1.19 -7.07
C VAL A 52 15.76 -0.31 -6.05
N PRO A 53 17.11 -0.35 -5.98
CA PRO A 53 17.88 0.38 -4.96
C PRO A 53 17.69 1.90 -5.00
N TYR A 54 17.45 2.47 -6.19
CA TYR A 54 17.30 3.91 -6.38
C TYR A 54 15.95 4.47 -5.94
N ALA A 55 14.97 3.61 -5.62
CA ALA A 55 13.62 4.01 -5.20
C ALA A 55 13.60 5.04 -4.06
N LYS A 56 14.52 4.89 -3.08
CA LYS A 56 14.63 5.82 -1.95
C LYS A 56 14.98 7.23 -2.40
N PHE A 57 15.84 7.37 -3.40
CA PHE A 57 16.25 8.65 -3.94
C PHE A 57 15.11 9.32 -4.71
N VAL A 58 14.26 8.52 -5.36
CA VAL A 58 13.03 9.03 -5.99
C VAL A 58 12.03 9.51 -4.93
N GLU A 59 11.81 8.71 -3.87
CA GLU A 59 10.84 9.06 -2.81
C GLU A 59 11.25 10.30 -2.00
N TYR A 60 12.53 10.45 -1.67
CA TYR A 60 13.04 11.48 -0.76
C TYR A 60 13.81 12.61 -1.45
N GLY A 61 14.17 12.45 -2.73
CA GLY A 61 15.04 13.37 -3.45
C GLY A 61 16.52 13.17 -3.11
N THR A 62 17.36 13.95 -3.79
CA THR A 62 18.80 14.06 -3.58
C THR A 62 19.21 15.53 -3.66
N ILE A 63 20.49 15.83 -3.42
CA ILE A 63 21.02 17.19 -3.62
C ILE A 63 20.85 17.70 -5.06
N ARG A 64 20.79 16.80 -6.06
CA ARG A 64 20.70 17.16 -7.49
C ARG A 64 19.30 17.01 -8.08
N GLN A 65 18.36 16.38 -7.36
CA GLN A 65 17.03 16.06 -7.87
C GLN A 65 15.97 16.21 -6.79
N LYS A 66 14.89 16.94 -7.10
CA LYS A 66 13.73 17.08 -6.20
C LYS A 66 13.05 15.73 -5.95
N ALA A 67 12.47 15.58 -4.75
CA ALA A 67 11.71 14.40 -4.37
C ALA A 67 10.46 14.23 -5.25
N GLN A 68 10.17 12.98 -5.63
CA GLN A 68 8.98 12.56 -6.36
C GLN A 68 8.30 11.42 -5.56
N PRO A 69 7.69 11.75 -4.41
CA PRO A 69 7.14 10.75 -3.50
C PRO A 69 5.97 10.01 -4.13
N TYR A 70 6.00 8.68 -4.05
CA TYR A 70 5.00 7.79 -4.64
C TYR A 70 4.48 6.77 -3.62
N MET A 71 5.33 6.28 -2.70
CA MET A 71 4.95 5.33 -1.65
C MET A 71 4.23 6.02 -0.49
N ARG A 72 4.86 7.02 0.15
CA ARG A 72 4.29 7.69 1.33
C ARG A 72 2.92 8.30 1.09
N PRO A 73 2.66 9.04 -0.02
CA PRO A 73 1.32 9.56 -0.27
C PRO A 73 0.29 8.46 -0.49
N SER A 74 0.66 7.35 -1.14
CA SER A 74 -0.23 6.20 -1.34
C SER A 74 -0.53 5.47 -0.04
N PHE A 75 0.48 5.29 0.80
CA PHE A 75 0.34 4.71 2.13
C PHE A 75 -0.59 5.54 3.01
N ARG A 76 -0.46 6.87 3.01
CA ARG A 76 -1.32 7.76 3.80
C ARG A 76 -2.79 7.62 3.42
N VAL A 77 -3.09 7.57 2.12
CA VAL A 77 -4.46 7.35 1.61
C VAL A 77 -4.96 5.97 2.03
N GLN A 78 -4.16 4.93 1.84
CA GLN A 78 -4.61 3.58 2.14
C GLN A 78 -4.75 3.31 3.63
N LYS A 79 -3.89 3.89 4.48
CA LYS A 79 -3.98 3.77 5.95
C LYS A 79 -5.36 4.22 6.44
N ALA A 80 -5.86 5.35 5.96
CA ALA A 80 -7.18 5.85 6.36
C ALA A 80 -8.32 4.91 5.91
N LYS A 81 -8.24 4.39 4.69
CA LYS A 81 -9.21 3.42 4.15
C LYS A 81 -9.18 2.10 4.94
N PHE A 82 -8.01 1.55 5.16
CA PHE A 82 -7.82 0.30 5.89
C PHE A 82 -8.40 0.36 7.30
N ILE A 83 -8.13 1.44 8.04
CA ILE A 83 -8.70 1.64 9.38
C ILE A 83 -10.23 1.68 9.33
N ARG A 84 -10.81 2.34 8.33
CA ARG A 84 -12.27 2.39 8.15
C ARG A 84 -12.84 1.02 7.83
N ASP A 85 -12.24 0.27 6.90
CA ASP A 85 -12.70 -1.05 6.49
C ASP A 85 -12.69 -2.04 7.66
N ILE A 86 -11.61 -2.02 8.47
CA ILE A 86 -11.50 -2.85 9.67
C ILE A 86 -12.56 -2.47 10.71
N LYS A 87 -12.76 -1.16 10.97
CA LYS A 87 -13.80 -0.69 11.89
C LYS A 87 -15.19 -1.12 11.45
N ASN A 88 -15.48 -1.05 10.15
CA ASN A 88 -16.76 -1.47 9.59
C ASN A 88 -16.97 -2.98 9.77
N ALA A 89 -15.98 -3.81 9.41
CA ALA A 89 -16.07 -5.26 9.56
C ALA A 89 -16.30 -5.71 11.01
N ILE A 90 -15.64 -5.05 11.97
CA ILE A 90 -15.82 -5.35 13.40
C ILE A 90 -17.15 -4.78 13.92
N GLY A 91 -17.52 -3.56 13.51
CA GLY A 91 -18.73 -2.87 13.95
C GLY A 91 -20.04 -3.46 13.42
N VAL A 92 -20.06 -3.97 12.19
CA VAL A 92 -21.22 -4.65 11.58
C VAL A 92 -21.65 -5.85 12.42
N LYS A 93 -20.72 -6.59 13.02
CA LYS A 93 -21.06 -7.74 13.86
C LYS A 93 -21.64 -7.39 15.24
N LYS A 94 -21.50 -6.16 15.74
CA LYS A 94 -22.08 -5.75 17.03
C LYS A 94 -23.58 -5.50 16.99
N LYS A 95 -24.19 -5.36 15.80
CA LYS A 95 -25.61 -5.03 15.63
C LYS A 95 -26.50 -6.24 15.32
N GLY A 96 -25.97 -7.45 15.38
CA GLY A 96 -26.69 -8.69 15.02
C GLY A 96 -26.57 -9.79 16.06
N GLY A 97 -26.49 -9.45 17.34
CA GLY A 97 -26.52 -10.36 18.48
C GLY A 97 -27.48 -9.84 19.54
#